data_AF-A0A6N6LEK6-F1
#
_entry.id   AF-A0A6N6LEK6-F1
#
_cell.length_a   1.000
_cell.length_b   1.000
_cell.length_c   1.000
_cell.angle_alpha   90.00
_cell.angle_beta   90.00
_cell.angle_gamma   90.00
#
_symmetry.space_group_name_H-M   'P 1'
#
loop_
_entity.id
_entity.type
_entity.pdbx_description
1 polymer ?
#
loop_
_entity_poly.entity_id
_entity_poly.type
_entity_poly.pdbx_seq_one_letter_code
_entity_poly.pdbx_strand_id
1 'polypeptide(L)'
;MTCNGDGLIFVVSGRCPAASEWSTVLFRDEVHMSVHGIPEKVPVALIGRALRQGWHDFRHLAGVSMGFAAGFVVIGMVLMTAFVTIGMGPMVPPLIGGFMLFGPVSMAGYHALLSARRAGRPVSLGVAYGAMKHTARPVWVMGVFCCFMVLVWLTDAGTLYSFMVGEWRHDWLSVLPHSSQLLRFHSGAAIMGGGLALIVYTVTVHSVLLLIRGQGTLVTAVTASVRAVGRAFVAHVLWAVVLALTVMASIFLLPALLVVLPVVAFASVHWNEAAFPPAANATRR
;
A
#
# COMPACT_ATOMS: atom_id res chain seq x y z
N MET A 1 2.27 55.48 -7.26
CA MET A 1 2.25 54.80 -5.95
C MET A 1 3.36 53.77 -5.96
N THR A 2 4.22 53.86 -4.95
CA THR A 2 5.57 53.32 -4.88
C THR A 2 5.57 51.81 -4.59
N CYS A 3 6.32 51.06 -5.40
CA CYS A 3 6.76 49.71 -5.06
C CYS A 3 7.91 49.79 -4.04
N ASN A 4 7.71 49.19 -2.87
CA ASN A 4 8.74 48.77 -1.92
C ASN A 4 8.06 47.70 -1.05
N GLY A 5 8.60 46.52 -0.78
CA GLY A 5 9.81 45.84 -1.17
C GLY A 5 9.75 44.54 -0.39
N ASP A 6 9.71 43.40 -1.09
CA ASP A 6 10.10 42.08 -0.59
C ASP A 6 10.16 41.14 -1.79
N GLY A 7 11.40 40.73 -2.12
CA GLY A 7 11.78 40.23 -3.43
C GLY A 7 11.22 38.85 -3.78
N LEU A 8 10.58 38.78 -4.94
CA LEU A 8 10.47 37.56 -5.73
C LEU A 8 10.89 37.90 -7.16
N ILE A 9 12.00 37.31 -7.56
CA ILE A 9 12.56 37.37 -8.91
C ILE A 9 11.56 36.71 -9.87
N PHE A 10 10.82 37.52 -10.64
CA PHE A 10 10.08 37.05 -11.82
C PHE A 10 10.16 38.08 -12.95
N VAL A 11 11.40 38.40 -13.36
CA VAL A 11 11.69 39.19 -14.56
C VAL A 11 11.97 38.22 -15.71
N VAL A 12 10.93 37.60 -16.30
CA VAL A 12 11.08 36.94 -17.63
C VAL A 12 9.89 37.13 -18.58
N SER A 13 8.72 37.59 -18.14
CA SER A 13 7.62 37.86 -19.07
C SER A 13 6.78 39.01 -18.56
N GLY A 14 6.84 40.18 -19.21
CA GLY A 14 6.06 41.37 -18.88
C GLY A 14 4.56 41.25 -19.10
N ARG A 15 3.95 40.13 -18.72
CA ARG A 15 2.50 39.90 -18.71
C ARG A 15 2.04 39.76 -17.26
N CYS A 16 1.10 40.60 -16.87
CA CYS A 16 0.31 40.38 -15.66
C CYS A 16 -0.55 39.12 -15.90
N PRO A 17 -0.45 38.06 -15.10
CA PRO A 17 -1.24 36.85 -15.30
C PRO A 17 -2.74 37.16 -15.19
N ALA A 18 -3.55 36.52 -16.03
CA ALA A 18 -5.01 36.69 -15.98
C ALA A 18 -5.57 36.11 -14.65
N ALA A 19 -6.72 36.60 -14.17
CA ALA A 19 -7.36 36.11 -12.93
C ALA A 19 -7.57 34.58 -12.89
N SER A 20 -7.70 33.93 -14.05
CA SER A 20 -7.77 32.46 -14.21
C SER A 20 -6.44 31.73 -14.01
N GLU A 21 -5.30 32.39 -14.22
CA GLU A 21 -3.97 31.86 -13.92
C GLU A 21 -3.68 31.96 -12.41
N TRP A 22 -4.14 33.03 -11.75
CA TRP A 22 -4.07 33.15 -10.29
C TRP A 22 -4.88 32.07 -9.59
N SER A 23 -6.09 31.75 -10.09
CA SER A 23 -6.90 30.68 -9.50
C SER A 23 -6.27 29.31 -9.69
N THR A 24 -5.60 29.04 -10.81
CA THR A 24 -4.92 27.74 -11.04
C THR A 24 -3.60 27.61 -10.30
N VAL A 25 -2.84 28.70 -10.14
CA VAL A 25 -1.61 28.73 -9.32
C VAL A 25 -1.96 28.63 -7.84
N LEU A 26 -2.94 29.40 -7.35
CA LEU A 26 -3.40 29.32 -5.95
C LEU A 26 -4.05 27.98 -5.64
N PHE A 27 -4.87 27.39 -6.54
CA PHE A 27 -5.38 26.03 -6.33
C PHE A 27 -4.26 25.00 -6.30
N ARG A 28 -3.24 25.15 -7.17
CA ARG A 28 -2.10 24.24 -7.20
C ARG A 28 -1.29 24.36 -5.91
N ASP A 29 -1.08 25.57 -5.40
CA ASP A 29 -0.39 25.82 -4.13
C ASP A 29 -1.20 25.40 -2.90
N GLU A 30 -2.52 25.55 -2.90
CA GLU A 30 -3.40 25.04 -1.82
C GLU A 30 -3.41 23.51 -1.77
N VAL A 31 -3.44 22.84 -2.93
CA VAL A 31 -3.33 21.37 -3.01
C VAL A 31 -1.95 20.90 -2.57
N HIS A 32 -0.87 21.63 -2.92
CA HIS A 32 0.49 21.36 -2.42
C HIS A 32 0.63 21.62 -0.90
N MET A 33 -0.12 22.57 -0.32
CA MET A 33 -0.11 22.86 1.12
C MET A 33 -0.94 21.88 1.98
N SER A 34 -1.88 21.14 1.40
CA SER A 34 -2.78 20.25 2.17
C SER A 34 -2.09 19.14 2.99
N VAL A 35 -0.84 18.80 2.68
CA VAL A 35 -0.06 17.77 3.40
C VAL A 35 0.80 18.34 4.53
N HIS A 36 0.84 19.67 4.73
CA HIS A 36 1.58 20.27 5.85
C HIS A 36 0.87 20.16 7.20
N GLY A 37 -0.34 19.58 7.23
CA GLY A 37 -1.00 19.19 8.48
C GLY A 37 -0.15 18.17 9.25
N ILE A 38 0.08 18.42 10.53
CA ILE A 38 0.72 17.46 11.43
C ILE A 38 -0.18 16.21 11.49
N PRO A 39 0.32 14.99 11.18
CA PRO A 39 -0.52 13.80 11.20
C PRO A 39 -1.15 13.60 12.58
N GLU A 40 -2.43 13.23 12.57
CA GLU A 40 -3.17 12.95 13.80
C GLU A 40 -2.61 11.70 14.48
N LYS A 41 -2.62 11.69 15.82
CA LYS A 41 -2.19 10.52 16.58
C LYS A 41 -3.26 9.44 16.51
N VAL A 42 -2.93 8.32 15.86
CA VAL A 42 -3.81 7.15 15.79
C VAL A 42 -3.70 6.28 17.06
N PRO A 43 -4.81 6.04 17.79
CA PRO A 43 -4.80 5.16 18.96
C PRO A 43 -4.81 3.68 18.56
N VAL A 44 -4.30 2.79 19.41
CA VAL A 44 -4.32 1.32 19.15
C VAL A 44 -5.75 0.78 18.95
N ALA A 45 -6.74 1.35 19.64
CA ALA A 45 -8.15 0.99 19.46
C ALA A 45 -8.69 1.24 18.03
N LEU A 46 -7.99 2.03 17.22
CA LEU A 46 -8.32 2.24 15.82
C LEU A 46 -8.21 0.95 15.00
N ILE A 47 -7.31 0.03 15.34
CA ILE A 47 -7.11 -1.23 14.61
C ILE A 47 -8.44 -1.99 14.48
N GLY A 48 -9.12 -2.22 15.62
CA GLY A 48 -10.41 -2.91 15.63
C GLY A 48 -11.55 -2.10 14.98
N ARG A 49 -11.48 -0.77 14.96
CA ARG A 49 -12.47 0.07 14.25
C ARG A 49 -12.27 -0.02 12.74
N ALA A 50 -11.04 0.15 12.27
CA ALA A 50 -10.66 0.08 10.87
C ALA A 50 -11.00 -1.30 10.27
N LEU A 51 -10.71 -2.40 10.98
CA LEU A 51 -11.08 -3.75 10.53
C LEU A 51 -12.59 -3.94 10.47
N ARG A 52 -13.35 -3.45 11.45
CA ARG A 52 -14.83 -3.54 11.42
C ARG A 52 -15.43 -2.73 10.28
N GLN A 53 -14.91 -1.53 10.02
CA GLN A 53 -15.34 -0.70 8.90
C GLN A 53 -14.95 -1.33 7.55
N GLY A 54 -13.74 -1.87 7.44
CA GLY A 54 -13.28 -2.61 6.25
C GLY A 54 -14.12 -3.85 5.98
N TRP A 55 -14.50 -4.60 7.03
CA TRP A 55 -15.42 -5.72 6.92
C TRP A 55 -16.82 -5.29 6.49
N HIS A 56 -17.34 -4.21 7.08
CA HIS A 56 -18.62 -3.64 6.68
C HIS A 56 -18.59 -3.29 5.20
N ASP A 57 -17.55 -2.60 4.73
CA ASP A 57 -17.44 -2.21 3.32
C ASP A 57 -17.28 -3.38 2.36
N PHE A 58 -16.52 -4.39 2.77
CA PHE A 58 -16.40 -5.64 2.04
C PHE A 58 -17.75 -6.30 1.81
N ARG A 59 -18.60 -6.45 2.83
CA ARG A 59 -19.91 -7.13 2.67
C ARG A 59 -20.80 -6.48 1.62
N HIS A 60 -20.70 -5.17 1.44
CA HIS A 60 -21.47 -4.44 0.43
C HIS A 60 -20.82 -4.43 -0.96
N LEU A 61 -19.52 -4.75 -1.05
CA LEU A 61 -18.75 -4.80 -2.30
C LEU A 61 -18.25 -6.21 -2.62
N ALA A 62 -18.76 -7.25 -1.94
CA ALA A 62 -18.15 -8.57 -1.90
C ALA A 62 -17.94 -9.14 -3.29
N GLY A 63 -18.98 -9.17 -4.14
CA GLY A 63 -18.88 -9.74 -5.49
C GLY A 63 -17.79 -9.09 -6.35
N VAL A 64 -17.76 -7.76 -6.43
CA VAL A 64 -16.79 -7.04 -7.27
C VAL A 64 -15.38 -7.05 -6.66
N SER A 65 -15.27 -6.87 -5.34
CA SER A 65 -13.98 -6.84 -4.66
C SER A 65 -13.31 -8.22 -4.61
N MET A 66 -14.09 -9.31 -4.44
CA MET A 66 -13.59 -10.68 -4.57
C MET A 66 -13.17 -11.00 -6.00
N GLY A 67 -13.96 -10.56 -7.00
CA GLY A 67 -13.59 -10.74 -8.41
C GLY A 67 -12.27 -10.04 -8.78
N PHE A 68 -12.01 -8.88 -8.17
CA PHE A 68 -10.74 -8.17 -8.31
C PHE A 68 -9.60 -8.90 -7.57
N ALA A 69 -9.84 -9.36 -6.34
CA ALA A 69 -8.89 -10.17 -5.57
C ALA A 69 -8.54 -11.50 -6.26
N ALA A 70 -9.47 -12.09 -7.01
CA ALA A 70 -9.27 -13.37 -7.71
C ALA A 70 -8.10 -13.33 -8.69
N GLY A 71 -7.87 -12.21 -9.38
CA GLY A 71 -6.71 -12.06 -10.26
C GLY A 71 -5.38 -12.22 -9.49
N PHE A 72 -5.30 -11.62 -8.31
CA PHE A 72 -4.14 -11.74 -7.42
C PHE A 72 -3.96 -13.16 -6.88
N VAL A 73 -5.07 -13.82 -6.51
CA VAL A 73 -5.06 -15.22 -6.06
C VAL A 73 -4.53 -16.15 -7.15
N VAL A 74 -4.99 -15.98 -8.40
CA VAL A 74 -4.54 -16.78 -9.54
C VAL A 74 -3.05 -16.57 -9.80
N ILE A 75 -2.58 -15.32 -9.80
CA ILE A 75 -1.15 -15.01 -9.97
C ILE A 75 -0.32 -15.68 -8.86
N GLY A 76 -0.75 -15.55 -7.60
CA GLY A 76 -0.08 -16.18 -6.47
C GLY A 76 -0.05 -17.71 -6.60
N MET A 77 -1.16 -18.33 -7.00
CA MET A 77 -1.25 -19.78 -7.21
C MET A 77 -0.30 -20.28 -8.30
N VAL A 78 -0.24 -19.56 -9.43
CA VAL A 78 0.69 -19.88 -10.53
C VAL A 78 2.14 -19.76 -10.06
N LEU A 79 2.50 -18.68 -9.36
CA LEU A 79 3.85 -18.45 -8.85
C LEU A 79 4.28 -19.51 -7.83
N MET A 80 3.40 -19.84 -6.86
CA MET A 80 3.68 -20.89 -5.87
C MET A 80 3.87 -22.25 -6.52
N THR A 81 2.98 -22.62 -7.45
CA THR A 81 3.07 -23.89 -8.18
C THR A 81 4.36 -23.95 -8.98
N ALA A 82 4.71 -22.86 -9.69
CA ALA A 82 5.95 -22.77 -10.45
C ALA A 82 7.18 -23.02 -9.56
N PHE A 83 7.27 -22.36 -8.40
CA PHE A 83 8.40 -22.52 -7.48
C PHE A 83 8.54 -23.93 -6.92
N VAL A 84 7.42 -24.57 -6.57
CA VAL A 84 7.44 -25.97 -6.13
C VAL A 84 7.87 -26.90 -7.27
N THR A 85 7.38 -26.68 -8.50
CA THR A 85 7.73 -27.52 -9.65
C THR A 85 9.20 -27.41 -10.09
N ILE A 86 9.86 -26.27 -9.85
CA ILE A 86 11.29 -26.09 -10.12
C ILE A 86 12.19 -26.51 -8.96
N GLY A 87 11.64 -27.12 -7.90
CA GLY A 87 12.40 -27.61 -6.76
C GLY A 87 12.82 -26.51 -5.77
N MET A 88 12.16 -25.35 -5.79
CA MET A 88 12.37 -24.25 -4.85
C MET A 88 11.19 -24.13 -3.87
N GLY A 89 10.65 -25.26 -3.38
CA GLY A 89 9.53 -25.28 -2.44
C GLY A 89 9.73 -24.40 -1.19
N PRO A 90 10.90 -24.40 -0.53
CA PRO A 90 11.14 -23.54 0.64
C PRO A 90 11.19 -22.05 0.32
N MET A 91 11.34 -21.65 -0.95
CA MET A 91 11.28 -20.24 -1.38
C MET A 91 9.84 -19.70 -1.47
N VAL A 92 8.83 -20.56 -1.33
CA VAL A 92 7.42 -20.16 -1.43
C VAL A 92 7.06 -19.10 -0.38
N PRO A 93 7.36 -19.23 0.93
CA PRO A 93 7.02 -18.19 1.91
C PRO A 93 7.71 -16.84 1.67
N PRO A 94 9.02 -16.78 1.29
CA PRO A 94 9.62 -15.54 0.81
C PRO A 94 8.92 -14.94 -0.42
N LEU A 95 8.59 -15.75 -1.42
CA LEU A 95 7.89 -15.30 -2.63
C LEU A 95 6.52 -14.68 -2.30
N ILE A 96 5.80 -15.34 -1.41
CA ILE A 96 4.52 -14.89 -0.87
C ILE A 96 4.67 -13.55 -0.13
N GLY A 97 5.68 -13.42 0.73
CA GLY A 97 5.98 -12.15 1.40
C GLY A 97 6.25 -11.02 0.40
N GLY A 98 6.95 -11.33 -0.70
CA GLY A 98 7.16 -10.41 -1.81
C GLY A 98 5.86 -10.01 -2.53
N PHE A 99 4.91 -10.92 -2.67
CA PHE A 99 3.62 -10.64 -3.32
C PHE A 99 2.81 -9.54 -2.60
N MET A 100 2.96 -9.40 -1.28
CA MET A 100 2.29 -8.34 -0.51
C MET A 100 2.68 -6.93 -0.98
N LEU A 101 3.84 -6.77 -1.63
CA LEU A 101 4.35 -5.49 -2.11
C LEU A 101 3.72 -5.00 -3.42
N PHE A 102 2.87 -5.79 -4.09
CA PHE A 102 1.99 -5.28 -5.16
C PHE A 102 0.85 -4.37 -4.63
N GLY A 103 0.88 -4.05 -3.32
CA GLY A 103 -0.04 -3.17 -2.61
C GLY A 103 -0.31 -1.81 -3.25
N PRO A 104 0.68 -1.02 -3.72
CA PRO A 104 0.43 0.36 -4.12
C PRO A 104 -0.57 0.50 -5.28
N VAL A 105 -0.39 -0.32 -6.32
CA VAL A 105 -1.24 -0.26 -7.51
C VAL A 105 -2.60 -0.92 -7.23
N SER A 106 -2.62 -2.02 -6.49
CA SER A 106 -3.88 -2.68 -6.11
C SER A 106 -4.76 -1.79 -5.21
N MET A 107 -4.15 -0.98 -4.33
CA MET A 107 -4.86 -0.02 -3.49
C MET A 107 -5.63 1.03 -4.30
N ALA A 108 -5.13 1.43 -5.48
CA ALA A 108 -5.88 2.34 -6.35
C ALA A 108 -7.21 1.74 -6.80
N GLY A 109 -7.24 0.43 -7.10
CA GLY A 109 -8.45 -0.29 -7.46
C GLY A 109 -9.46 -0.35 -6.30
N TYR A 110 -9.01 -0.75 -5.11
CA TYR A 110 -9.88 -0.83 -3.93
C TYR A 110 -10.41 0.54 -3.48
N HIS A 111 -9.54 1.55 -3.48
CA HIS A 111 -9.95 2.92 -3.16
C HIS A 111 -10.99 3.44 -4.16
N ALA A 112 -10.84 3.13 -5.45
CA ALA A 112 -11.81 3.53 -6.46
C ALA A 112 -13.16 2.83 -6.31
N LEU A 113 -13.18 1.53 -5.97
CA LEU A 113 -14.42 0.80 -5.67
C LEU A 113 -15.16 1.40 -4.47
N LEU A 114 -14.43 1.66 -3.38
CA LEU A 114 -14.98 2.27 -2.17
C LEU A 114 -15.49 3.70 -2.46
N SER A 115 -14.73 4.48 -3.22
CA SER A 115 -15.10 5.85 -3.62
C SER A 115 -16.33 5.87 -4.53
N ALA A 116 -16.43 4.97 -5.51
CA ALA A 116 -17.60 4.83 -6.37
C ALA A 116 -18.86 4.47 -5.55
N ARG A 117 -18.72 3.54 -4.60
CA ARG A 117 -19.81 3.20 -3.69
C ARG A 117 -20.25 4.37 -2.82
N ARG A 118 -19.31 5.06 -2.16
CA ARG A 118 -19.60 6.23 -1.31
C ARG A 118 -20.29 7.35 -2.10
N ALA A 119 -20.00 7.46 -3.39
CA ALA A 119 -20.64 8.39 -4.31
C ALA A 119 -21.96 7.89 -4.94
N GLY A 120 -22.47 6.71 -4.55
CA GLY A 120 -23.70 6.13 -5.12
C GLY A 120 -23.58 5.73 -6.60
N ARG A 121 -22.36 5.61 -7.14
CA ARG A 121 -22.12 5.22 -8.54
C ARG A 121 -22.07 3.69 -8.68
N PRO A 122 -22.41 3.15 -9.87
CA PRO A 122 -22.31 1.72 -10.13
C PRO A 122 -20.87 1.23 -9.95
N VAL A 123 -20.72 0.12 -9.22
CA VAL A 123 -19.43 -0.53 -8.98
C VAL A 123 -19.24 -1.70 -9.93
N SER A 124 -18.07 -1.79 -10.56
CA SER A 124 -17.72 -2.88 -11.48
C SER A 124 -16.21 -3.12 -11.46
N LEU A 125 -15.78 -4.28 -11.97
CA LEU A 125 -14.36 -4.57 -12.13
C LEU A 125 -13.65 -3.55 -13.03
N GLY A 126 -14.37 -3.00 -14.02
CA GLY A 126 -13.87 -1.94 -14.88
C GLY A 126 -13.47 -0.67 -14.11
N VAL A 127 -14.17 -0.35 -13.02
CA VAL A 127 -13.79 0.76 -12.13
C VAL A 127 -12.44 0.47 -11.44
N ALA A 128 -12.24 -0.74 -10.93
CA ALA A 128 -11.01 -1.11 -10.24
C ALA A 128 -9.80 -1.11 -11.20
N TYR A 129 -9.90 -1.83 -12.32
CA TYR A 129 -8.81 -1.91 -13.31
C TYR A 129 -8.57 -0.58 -14.02
N GLY A 130 -9.63 0.18 -14.31
CA GLY A 130 -9.54 1.52 -14.86
C GLY A 130 -8.78 2.46 -13.92
N ALA A 131 -9.07 2.40 -12.62
CA ALA A 131 -8.36 3.18 -11.62
C ALA A 131 -6.87 2.83 -11.55
N MET A 132 -6.50 1.53 -11.62
CA MET A 132 -5.10 1.13 -11.69
C MET A 132 -4.38 1.73 -12.91
N LYS A 133 -5.03 1.68 -14.08
CA LYS A 133 -4.45 2.16 -15.34
C LYS A 133 -4.31 3.68 -15.39
N HIS A 134 -5.29 4.41 -14.85
CA HIS A 134 -5.36 5.88 -14.93
C HIS A 134 -4.85 6.59 -13.67
N THR A 135 -4.23 5.85 -12.75
CA THR A 135 -3.64 6.41 -11.54
C THR A 135 -2.45 7.33 -11.85
N ALA A 136 -2.24 8.34 -11.00
CA ALA A 136 -1.17 9.32 -11.15
C ALA A 136 0.23 8.68 -11.17
N ARG A 137 1.15 9.27 -11.95
CA ARG A 137 2.55 8.82 -12.09
C ARG A 137 3.26 8.54 -10.75
N PRO A 138 3.11 9.36 -9.69
CA PRO A 138 3.76 9.09 -8.40
C PRO A 138 3.40 7.73 -7.77
N VAL A 139 2.18 7.23 -7.97
CA VAL A 139 1.78 5.91 -7.43
C VAL A 139 2.45 4.79 -8.21
N TRP A 140 2.63 4.95 -9.53
CA TRP A 140 3.43 4.01 -10.33
C TRP A 140 4.89 3.99 -9.89
N VAL A 141 5.47 5.14 -9.54
CA VAL A 141 6.81 5.21 -8.95
C VAL A 141 6.88 4.43 -7.63
N MET A 142 5.86 4.54 -6.77
CA MET A 142 5.77 3.72 -5.56
C MET A 142 5.63 2.22 -5.86
N GLY A 143 4.91 1.85 -6.93
CA GLY A 143 4.84 0.48 -7.42
C GLY A 143 6.20 -0.06 -7.86
N VAL A 144 6.97 0.74 -8.60
CA VAL A 144 8.34 0.39 -9.02
C VAL A 144 9.27 0.27 -7.81
N PHE A 145 9.19 1.19 -6.85
CA PHE A 145 9.91 1.10 -5.59
C PHE A 145 9.61 -0.21 -4.85
N CYS A 146 8.34 -0.59 -4.74
CA CYS A 146 7.94 -1.84 -4.11
C CYS A 146 8.43 -3.07 -4.88
N CYS A 147 8.37 -3.03 -6.22
CA CYS A 147 8.92 -4.09 -7.07
C CYS A 147 10.43 -4.25 -6.85
N PHE A 148 11.18 -3.15 -6.81
CA PHE A 148 12.61 -3.17 -6.51
C PHE A 148 12.90 -3.77 -5.13
N MET A 149 12.12 -3.41 -4.11
CA MET A 149 12.26 -4.00 -2.77
C MET A 149 11.97 -5.51 -2.76
N VAL A 150 11.00 -5.99 -3.55
CA VAL A 150 10.79 -7.44 -3.73
C VAL A 150 11.99 -8.12 -4.38
N LEU A 151 12.62 -7.48 -5.37
CA LEU A 151 13.80 -8.07 -6.03
C LEU A 151 14.99 -8.18 -5.07
N VAL A 152 15.23 -7.15 -4.26
CA VAL A 152 16.22 -7.20 -3.17
C VAL A 152 15.87 -8.34 -2.21
N TRP A 153 14.62 -8.42 -1.77
CA TRP A 153 14.14 -9.47 -0.89
C TRP A 153 14.34 -10.88 -1.45
N LEU A 154 13.96 -11.14 -2.69
CA LEU A 154 14.09 -12.46 -3.32
C LEU A 154 15.57 -12.86 -3.47
N THR A 155 16.45 -11.88 -3.73
CA THR A 155 17.89 -12.12 -3.80
C THR A 155 18.46 -12.47 -2.42
N ASP A 156 18.04 -11.75 -1.39
CA ASP A 156 18.42 -11.98 0.01
C ASP A 156 17.94 -13.34 0.51
N ALA A 157 16.66 -13.66 0.27
CA ALA A 157 16.08 -14.95 0.61
C ALA A 157 16.79 -16.09 -0.16
N GLY A 158 17.02 -15.91 -1.46
CA GLY A 158 17.76 -16.86 -2.31
C GLY A 158 19.18 -17.13 -1.79
N THR A 159 19.86 -16.09 -1.32
CA THR A 159 21.18 -16.19 -0.69
C THR A 159 21.09 -16.99 0.61
N LEU A 160 20.13 -16.68 1.49
CA LEU A 160 19.92 -17.40 2.74
C LEU A 160 19.60 -18.88 2.50
N TYR A 161 18.82 -19.18 1.46
CA TYR A 161 18.49 -20.54 1.06
C TYR A 161 19.68 -21.30 0.54
N SER A 162 20.52 -20.67 -0.27
CA SER A 162 21.77 -21.27 -0.74
C SER A 162 22.68 -21.66 0.43
N PHE A 163 22.79 -20.80 1.45
CA PHE A 163 23.62 -21.07 2.63
C PHE A 163 23.02 -22.09 3.61
N MET A 164 21.71 -22.09 3.80
CA MET A 164 21.07 -22.90 4.86
C MET A 164 20.44 -24.21 4.37
N VAL A 165 19.91 -24.22 3.15
CA VAL A 165 19.15 -25.35 2.60
C VAL A 165 19.95 -26.00 1.48
N GLY A 166 20.26 -25.27 0.41
CA GLY A 166 21.12 -25.73 -0.69
C GLY A 166 20.61 -26.91 -1.53
N GLU A 167 19.44 -27.46 -1.20
CA GLU A 167 18.88 -28.67 -1.81
C GLU A 167 17.58 -28.39 -2.57
N TRP A 168 17.39 -29.00 -3.73
CA TRP A 168 16.14 -28.89 -4.50
C TRP A 168 15.02 -29.71 -3.87
N ARG A 169 13.92 -29.06 -3.49
CA ARG A 169 12.75 -29.70 -2.86
C ARG A 169 11.49 -29.39 -3.66
N HIS A 170 10.90 -30.44 -4.22
CA HIS A 170 9.75 -30.37 -5.12
C HIS A 170 8.42 -30.65 -4.42
N ASP A 171 8.46 -30.91 -3.10
CA ASP A 171 7.30 -31.25 -2.30
C ASP A 171 6.69 -30.02 -1.63
N TRP A 172 5.35 -30.00 -1.54
CA TRP A 172 4.61 -28.95 -0.83
C TRP A 172 4.86 -28.95 0.68
N LEU A 173 5.34 -30.07 1.25
CA LEU A 173 5.66 -30.17 2.67
C LEU A 173 6.87 -29.30 3.03
N SER A 174 7.79 -29.08 2.09
CA SER A 174 8.95 -28.22 2.24
C SER A 174 8.63 -26.72 2.40
N VAL A 175 7.40 -26.31 2.10
CA VAL A 175 6.87 -24.95 2.33
C VAL A 175 6.70 -24.67 3.83
N LEU A 176 6.51 -25.71 4.64
CA LEU A 176 6.31 -25.60 6.08
C LEU A 176 7.60 -25.92 6.85
N PRO A 177 7.85 -25.26 7.98
CA PRO A 177 9.09 -25.44 8.75
C PRO A 177 9.05 -26.73 9.61
N HIS A 178 8.97 -27.89 8.96
CA HIS A 178 8.88 -29.18 9.65
C HIS A 178 10.24 -29.73 10.13
N SER A 179 11.34 -29.36 9.46
CA SER A 179 12.69 -29.74 9.89
C SER A 179 13.38 -28.59 10.61
N SER A 180 14.35 -28.91 11.49
CA SER A 180 15.16 -27.90 12.17
C SER A 180 15.91 -26.98 11.20
N GLN A 181 16.36 -27.51 10.06
CA GLN A 181 16.98 -26.76 8.97
C GLN A 181 16.00 -25.78 8.33
N LEU A 182 14.79 -26.23 7.97
CA LEU A 182 13.76 -25.35 7.40
C LEU A 182 13.31 -24.31 8.42
N LEU A 183 13.16 -24.67 9.70
CA LEU A 183 12.80 -23.71 10.73
C LEU A 183 13.84 -22.59 10.86
N ARG A 184 15.14 -22.92 10.84
CA ARG A 184 16.22 -21.93 10.84
C ARG A 184 16.13 -21.01 9.62
N PHE A 185 15.96 -21.58 8.42
CA PHE A 185 15.78 -20.81 7.19
C PHE A 185 14.58 -19.86 7.26
N HIS A 186 13.40 -20.37 7.60
CA HIS A 186 12.18 -19.55 7.68
C HIS A 186 12.27 -18.49 8.78
N SER A 187 12.90 -18.78 9.92
CA SER A 187 13.10 -17.80 10.99
C SER A 187 14.07 -16.69 10.58
N GLY A 188 15.19 -17.03 9.93
CA GLY A 188 16.14 -16.05 9.38
C GLY A 188 15.48 -15.19 8.30
N ALA A 189 14.72 -15.82 7.40
CA ALA A 189 13.94 -15.12 6.38
C ALA A 189 12.91 -14.18 7.02
N ALA A 190 12.20 -14.61 8.07
CA ALA A 190 11.22 -13.78 8.75
C ALA A 190 11.84 -12.54 9.42
N ILE A 191 13.01 -12.68 10.04
CA ILE A 191 13.71 -11.56 10.69
C ILE A 191 14.23 -10.57 9.64
N MET A 192 14.91 -11.07 8.62
CA MET A 192 15.49 -10.23 7.56
C MET A 192 14.39 -9.55 6.74
N GLY A 193 13.39 -10.32 6.31
CA GLY A 193 12.23 -9.82 5.58
C GLY A 193 11.36 -8.89 6.42
N GLY A 194 11.28 -9.10 7.75
CA GLY A 194 10.56 -8.22 8.67
C GLY A 194 11.15 -6.81 8.72
N GLY A 195 12.48 -6.69 8.72
CA GLY A 195 13.15 -5.39 8.63
C GLY A 195 12.85 -4.64 7.33
N LEU A 196 12.95 -5.35 6.20
CA LEU A 196 12.62 -4.78 4.88
C LEU A 196 11.14 -4.40 4.76
N ALA A 197 10.25 -5.27 5.26
CA ALA A 197 8.82 -5.02 5.30
C ALA A 197 8.49 -3.77 6.14
N LEU A 198 9.19 -3.54 7.25
CA LEU A 198 9.01 -2.35 8.06
C LEU A 198 9.43 -1.07 7.32
N ILE A 199 10.53 -1.11 6.56
CA ILE A 199 10.98 0.01 5.72
C ILE A 199 9.90 0.34 4.69
N VAL A 200 9.47 -0.68 3.92
CA VAL A 200 8.45 -0.53 2.89
C VAL A 200 7.14 -0.02 3.49
N TYR A 201 6.70 -0.62 4.59
CA TYR A 201 5.49 -0.21 5.30
C TYR A 201 5.57 1.26 5.72
N THR A 202 6.69 1.68 6.33
CA THR A 202 6.87 3.06 6.80
C THR A 202 6.75 4.06 5.65
N VAL A 203 7.31 3.71 4.50
CA VAL A 203 7.28 4.54 3.30
C VAL A 203 5.91 4.53 2.61
N THR A 204 5.20 3.40 2.58
CA THR A 204 4.03 3.17 1.70
C THR A 204 2.67 3.32 2.39
N VAL A 205 2.56 3.00 3.69
CA VAL A 205 1.26 2.82 4.38
C VAL A 205 0.33 4.02 4.23
N HIS A 206 0.86 5.24 4.29
CA HIS A 206 0.07 6.45 4.05
C HIS A 206 0.36 7.10 2.70
N SER A 207 1.60 7.03 2.21
CA SER A 207 1.98 7.76 0.99
C SER A 207 1.17 7.34 -0.23
N VAL A 208 0.92 6.04 -0.41
CA VAL A 208 0.15 5.51 -1.54
C VAL A 208 -1.26 6.11 -1.56
N LEU A 209 -1.95 6.08 -0.43
CA LEU A 209 -3.33 6.57 -0.33
C LEU A 209 -3.39 8.10 -0.46
N LEU A 210 -2.42 8.82 0.10
CA LEU A 210 -2.31 10.27 -0.10
C LEU A 210 -2.13 10.62 -1.59
N LEU A 211 -1.26 9.89 -2.30
CA LEU A 211 -1.04 10.07 -3.73
C LEU A 211 -2.27 9.71 -4.58
N ILE A 212 -2.99 8.64 -4.23
CA ILE A 212 -4.26 8.27 -4.88
C ILE A 212 -5.31 9.37 -4.67
N ARG A 213 -5.36 9.97 -3.48
CA ARG A 213 -6.26 11.07 -3.12
C ARG A 213 -5.82 12.42 -3.71
N GLY A 214 -4.69 12.48 -4.42
CA GLY A 214 -4.13 13.71 -4.97
C GLY A 214 -3.65 14.70 -3.91
N GLN A 215 -3.38 14.23 -2.69
CA GLN A 215 -2.96 15.03 -1.55
C GLN A 215 -1.42 15.05 -1.48
N GLY A 216 -0.81 16.00 -2.18
CA GLY A 216 0.63 16.24 -2.17
C GLY A 216 1.44 15.52 -3.26
N THR A 217 2.74 15.83 -3.28
CA THR A 217 3.74 15.20 -4.16
C THR A 217 4.31 13.93 -3.54
N LEU A 218 5.03 13.13 -4.34
CA LEU A 218 5.73 11.92 -3.88
C LEU A 218 6.55 12.16 -2.61
N VAL A 219 7.38 13.20 -2.61
CA VAL A 219 8.27 13.53 -1.48
C VAL A 219 7.45 13.92 -0.24
N THR A 220 6.42 14.75 -0.40
CA THR A 220 5.58 15.16 0.72
C THR A 220 4.78 13.99 1.30
N ALA A 221 4.27 13.10 0.45
CA ALA A 221 3.48 11.93 0.86
C ALA A 221 4.33 10.91 1.62
N VAL A 222 5.56 10.64 1.15
CA VAL A 222 6.52 9.77 1.85
C VAL A 222 6.92 10.38 3.20
N THR A 223 7.25 11.67 3.22
CA THR A 223 7.62 12.37 4.45
C THR A 223 6.48 12.36 5.47
N ALA A 224 5.24 12.57 5.02
CA ALA A 224 4.05 12.49 5.85
C ALA A 224 3.84 11.08 6.41
N SER A 225 4.04 10.04 5.60
CA SER A 225 3.97 8.64 6.04
C SER A 225 4.99 8.33 7.14
N VAL A 226 6.26 8.68 6.94
CA VAL A 226 7.32 8.49 7.93
C VAL A 226 7.02 9.23 9.23
N ARG A 227 6.54 10.48 9.14
CA ARG A 227 6.15 11.28 10.32
C ARG A 227 4.95 10.68 11.05
N ALA A 228 3.94 10.18 10.33
CA ALA A 228 2.77 9.54 10.93
C ALA A 228 3.16 8.28 11.71
N VAL A 229 4.00 7.44 11.11
CA VAL A 229 4.52 6.22 11.75
C VAL A 229 5.33 6.58 13.00
N GLY A 230 6.22 7.57 12.92
CA GLY A 230 7.03 8.00 14.07
C GLY A 230 6.20 8.56 15.23
N ARG A 231 5.11 9.29 14.95
CA ARG A 231 4.24 9.89 15.99
C ARG A 231 3.40 8.87 16.76
N ALA A 232 3.07 7.74 16.13
CA ALA A 232 2.26 6.68 16.71
C ALA A 232 2.88 5.30 16.43
N PHE A 233 4.16 5.16 16.80
CA PHE A 233 4.98 3.99 16.45
C PHE A 233 4.35 2.67 16.87
N VAL A 234 3.90 2.57 18.12
CA VAL A 234 3.29 1.34 18.66
C VAL A 234 2.03 0.94 17.87
N ALA A 235 1.16 1.90 17.57
CA ALA A 235 -0.06 1.63 16.81
C ALA A 235 0.26 1.16 15.38
N HIS A 236 1.28 1.75 14.75
CA HIS A 236 1.71 1.37 13.41
C HIS A 236 2.41 0.03 13.35
N VAL A 237 3.25 -0.32 14.34
CA VAL A 237 3.87 -1.65 14.41
C VAL A 237 2.81 -2.73 14.62
N LEU A 238 1.85 -2.49 15.53
CA LEU A 238 0.74 -3.43 15.74
C LEU A 238 -0.12 -3.56 14.48
N TRP A 239 -0.39 -2.47 13.77
CA TRP A 239 -1.09 -2.50 12.49
C TRP A 239 -0.31 -3.31 11.45
N ALA A 240 1.00 -3.07 11.29
CA ALA A 240 1.85 -3.83 10.38
C ALA A 240 1.87 -5.34 10.71
N VAL A 241 1.94 -5.70 12.00
CA VAL A 241 1.87 -7.10 12.44
C VAL A 241 0.51 -7.72 12.10
N VAL A 242 -0.60 -7.01 12.34
CA VAL A 242 -1.94 -7.49 11.96
C VAL A 242 -2.03 -7.70 10.46
N LEU A 243 -1.54 -6.76 9.64
CA LEU A 243 -1.50 -6.91 8.18
C LEU A 243 -0.67 -8.14 7.76
N ALA A 244 0.55 -8.26 8.30
CA ALA A 244 1.47 -9.35 7.98
C ALA A 244 0.88 -10.72 8.36
N LEU A 245 0.40 -10.88 9.60
CA LEU A 245 -0.16 -12.14 10.07
C LEU A 245 -1.45 -12.52 9.35
N THR A 246 -2.35 -11.56 9.12
CA THR A 246 -3.65 -11.85 8.48
C THR A 246 -3.43 -12.30 7.03
N VAL A 247 -2.56 -11.61 6.30
CA VAL A 247 -2.25 -11.99 4.92
C VAL A 247 -1.49 -13.31 4.89
N MET A 248 -0.42 -13.47 5.68
CA MET A 248 0.35 -14.71 5.77
C MET A 248 -0.54 -15.92 6.10
N ALA A 249 -1.43 -15.80 7.07
CA ALA A 249 -2.37 -16.86 7.43
C ALA A 249 -3.34 -17.19 6.29
N SER A 250 -3.77 -16.19 5.52
CA SER A 250 -4.69 -16.36 4.39
C SER A 250 -4.05 -17.07 3.20
N ILE A 251 -2.73 -17.14 3.14
CA ILE A 251 -2.06 -17.81 2.02
C ILE A 251 -2.05 -19.33 2.21
N PHE A 252 -2.00 -19.82 3.44
CA PHE A 252 -2.21 -21.25 3.73
C PHE A 252 -3.63 -21.71 3.38
N LEU A 253 -4.58 -20.79 3.29
CA LEU A 253 -5.93 -21.04 2.81
C LEU A 253 -6.25 -20.07 1.67
N LEU A 254 -5.68 -20.31 0.48
CA LEU A 254 -5.85 -19.48 -0.73
C LEU A 254 -7.25 -18.85 -0.93
N PRO A 255 -8.37 -19.58 -0.75
CA PRO A 255 -9.71 -18.98 -0.84
C PRO A 255 -9.98 -17.87 0.18
N ALA A 256 -9.37 -17.91 1.36
CA ALA A 256 -9.46 -16.86 2.37
C ALA A 256 -8.88 -15.54 1.87
N LEU A 257 -7.88 -15.57 0.97
CA LEU A 257 -7.29 -14.36 0.40
C LEU A 257 -8.30 -13.56 -0.45
N LEU A 258 -9.31 -14.20 -1.05
CA LEU A 258 -10.41 -13.51 -1.74
C LEU A 258 -11.19 -12.57 -0.82
N VAL A 259 -11.20 -12.87 0.48
CA VAL A 259 -11.91 -12.11 1.52
C VAL A 259 -10.96 -11.19 2.27
N VAL A 260 -9.79 -11.70 2.67
CA VAL A 260 -8.84 -10.93 3.48
C VAL A 260 -8.25 -9.75 2.72
N LEU A 261 -7.89 -9.93 1.45
CA LEU A 261 -7.28 -8.87 0.65
C LEU A 261 -8.19 -7.63 0.55
N PRO A 262 -9.47 -7.74 0.14
CA PRO A 262 -10.35 -6.57 0.10
C PRO A 262 -10.65 -6.00 1.48
N VAL A 263 -10.86 -6.83 2.51
CA VAL A 263 -11.14 -6.36 3.87
C VAL A 263 -9.98 -5.52 4.41
N VAL A 264 -8.76 -6.01 4.25
CA VAL A 264 -7.54 -5.32 4.66
C VAL A 264 -7.32 -4.05 3.86
N ALA A 265 -7.62 -4.07 2.56
CA ALA A 265 -7.53 -2.87 1.72
C ALA A 265 -8.51 -1.78 2.16
N PHE A 266 -9.78 -2.12 2.37
CA PHE A 266 -10.77 -1.16 2.88
C PHE A 266 -10.40 -0.67 4.29
N ALA A 267 -9.96 -1.56 5.18
CA ALA A 267 -9.50 -1.18 6.51
C ALA A 267 -8.29 -0.21 6.46
N SER A 268 -7.38 -0.40 5.51
CA SER A 268 -6.23 0.49 5.29
C SER A 268 -6.65 1.88 4.81
N VAL A 269 -7.75 1.98 4.03
CA VAL A 269 -8.34 3.29 3.69
C VAL A 269 -8.84 4.00 4.94
N HIS A 270 -9.61 3.31 5.80
CA HIS A 270 -10.11 3.89 7.06
C HIS A 270 -8.96 4.26 8.02
N TRP A 271 -7.91 3.44 8.08
CA TRP A 271 -6.70 3.73 8.84
C TRP A 271 -6.02 5.02 8.35
N ASN A 272 -5.92 5.19 7.02
CA ASN A 272 -5.36 6.40 6.42
C ASN A 272 -6.23 7.63 6.66
N GLU A 273 -7.55 7.51 6.54
CA GLU A 273 -8.50 8.60 6.77
C GLU A 273 -8.48 9.07 8.23
N ALA A 274 -8.25 8.18 9.19
CA ALA A 274 -8.09 8.56 10.59
C ALA A 274 -6.77 9.29 10.89
N ALA A 275 -5.68 8.96 10.17
CA ALA A 275 -4.41 9.67 10.32
C ALA A 275 -4.37 11.00 9.53
N PHE A 276 -5.10 11.04 8.40
CA PHE A 276 -5.20 12.15 7.47
C PHE A 276 -6.67 12.36 7.05
N PRO A 277 -7.46 13.05 7.89
CA PRO A 277 -8.86 13.34 7.60
C PRO A 277 -9.02 13.98 6.21
N PRO A 278 -10.05 13.60 5.44
CA PRO A 278 -10.41 14.35 4.25
C PRO A 278 -10.63 15.82 4.62
N ALA A 279 -10.06 16.76 3.85
CA ALA A 279 -10.31 18.17 4.04
C ALA A 279 -11.83 18.37 4.04
N ALA A 280 -12.38 18.78 5.19
CA ALA A 280 -13.81 18.96 5.36
C ALA A 280 -14.25 20.08 4.41
N ASN A 281 -14.87 19.70 3.29
CA ASN A 281 -15.67 20.54 2.41
C ASN A 281 -15.26 22.03 2.30
N ALA A 282 -14.45 22.35 1.29
CA ALA A 282 -14.53 23.65 0.60
C ALA A 282 -15.82 23.76 -0.24
N THR A 283 -16.95 23.31 0.31
CA THR A 283 -18.31 23.33 -0.26
C THR A 283 -19.33 23.74 0.81
N ARG A 284 -19.00 24.80 1.54
CA ARG A 284 -19.94 25.79 2.07
C ARG A 284 -19.36 27.18 1.86
N ARG A 285 -19.49 27.69 0.64
CA ARG A 285 -19.58 29.13 0.34
C ARG A 285 -20.15 29.28 -1.06
#